data_AF-A0A6P7YNW1-F1
#
_entry.id   AF-A0A6P7YNW1-F1
#
_cell.length_a   1.000
_cell.length_b   1.000
_cell.length_c   1.000
_cell.angle_alpha   90.00
_cell.angle_beta   90.00
_cell.angle_gamma   90.00
#
_symmetry.space_group_name_H-M   'P 1'
#
loop_
_entity.id
_entity.type
_entity.pdbx_description
1 polymer ?
#
loop_
_entity_poly.entity_id
_entity_poly.type
_entity_poly.pdbx_seq_one_letter_code
_entity_poly.pdbx_strand_id
1 'polypeptide(L)'
;MVEERSLAEYVVQFQAYSESEKQWKARSEFILRNLSRFQQRPQQMDQLLALSMVWANHVFMGCRYSGDLLGRVVEMAEGIEVQDAPQFATRDEIMKRQR
;
A
#
# COMPACT_ATOMS: atom_id res chain seq x y z
N MET A 1 0.87 23.17 -7.85
CA MET A 1 1.83 23.30 -6.72
C MET A 1 1.17 23.59 -5.36
N VAL A 2 0.04 24.31 -5.27
CA VAL A 2 -0.66 24.55 -3.98
C VAL A 2 -1.57 23.38 -3.61
N GLU A 3 -2.30 22.85 -4.58
CA GLU A 3 -3.25 21.73 -4.40
C GLU A 3 -2.55 20.42 -3.98
N GLU A 4 -1.45 20.07 -4.63
CA GLU A 4 -0.64 18.88 -4.29
C GLU A 4 -0.05 18.95 -2.88
N ARG A 5 0.38 20.14 -2.43
CA ARG A 5 0.85 20.36 -1.06
C ARG A 5 -0.26 20.18 -0.03
N SER A 6 -1.46 20.72 -0.30
CA SER A 6 -2.60 20.54 0.59
C SER A 6 -3.07 19.09 0.69
N LEU A 7 -2.96 18.31 -0.40
CA LEU A 7 -3.30 16.90 -0.40
C LEU A 7 -2.27 16.07 0.37
N ALA A 8 -0.99 16.40 0.25
CA ALA A 8 0.06 15.76 1.03
C ALA A 8 -0.13 15.98 2.54
N GLU A 9 -0.42 17.22 2.95
CA GLU A 9 -0.73 17.55 4.36
C GLU A 9 -1.98 16.82 4.86
N TYR A 10 -3.01 16.71 4.02
CA TYR A 10 -4.21 15.94 4.34
C TYR A 10 -3.88 14.45 4.53
N VAL A 11 -3.03 13.86 3.68
CA VAL A 11 -2.72 12.43 3.78
C VAL A 11 -1.93 12.08 5.04
N VAL A 12 -1.08 12.99 5.55
CA VAL A 12 -0.30 12.80 6.79
C VAL A 12 -1.16 12.38 7.99
N GLN A 13 -2.41 12.84 8.08
CA GLN A 13 -3.30 12.47 9.18
C GLN A 13 -3.60 10.96 9.25
N PHE A 14 -3.40 10.23 8.15
CA PHE A 14 -3.69 8.80 8.07
C PHE A 14 -2.51 7.91 8.43
N GLN A 15 -1.33 8.46 8.74
CA GLN A 15 -0.18 7.69 9.18
C GLN A 15 -0.49 6.95 10.48
N ALA A 16 -0.27 5.64 10.49
CA ALA A 16 -0.46 4.81 11.67
C ALA A 16 0.81 4.79 12.52
N TYR A 17 0.64 4.73 13.84
CA TYR A 17 1.75 4.72 14.80
C TYR A 17 2.73 3.55 14.60
N SER A 18 2.25 2.40 14.14
CA SER A 18 3.07 1.19 13.94
C SER A 18 3.86 1.17 12.63
N GLU A 19 3.71 2.19 11.77
CA GLU A 19 4.40 2.22 10.49
C GLU A 19 5.81 2.78 10.61
N SER A 20 6.75 2.09 9.96
CA SER A 20 8.06 2.67 9.66
C SER A 20 7.94 3.78 8.60
N GLU A 21 8.93 4.68 8.54
CA GLU A 21 8.99 5.72 7.51
C GLU A 21 8.96 5.16 6.08
N LYS A 22 9.59 3.99 5.86
CA LYS A 22 9.59 3.31 4.55
C LYS A 22 8.19 2.85 4.15
N GLN A 23 7.46 2.23 5.09
CA GLN A 23 6.07 1.80 4.88
C GLN A 23 5.18 3.01 4.60
N TRP A 24 5.31 4.05 5.43
CA TRP A 24 4.50 5.25 5.30
C TRP A 24 4.73 5.98 3.98
N LYS A 25 5.98 6.12 3.55
CA LYS A 25 6.31 6.75 2.25
C LYS A 25 5.59 6.04 1.10
N ALA A 26 5.68 4.71 1.04
CA ALA A 26 5.01 3.94 0.00
C ALA A 26 3.47 4.00 0.12
N ARG A 27 2.93 3.89 1.34
CA ARG A 27 1.48 3.89 1.56
C ARG A 27 0.84 5.25 1.32
N SER A 28 1.50 6.34 1.70
CA SER A 28 1.03 7.70 1.43
C SER A 28 0.95 7.99 -0.08
N GLU A 29 1.93 7.51 -0.87
CA GLU A 29 1.89 7.58 -2.33
C GLU A 29 0.72 6.77 -2.90
N PHE A 30 0.46 5.57 -2.36
CA PHE A 30 -0.71 4.77 -2.72
C PHE A 30 -2.02 5.51 -2.48
N ILE A 31 -2.15 6.17 -1.33
CA ILE A 31 -3.34 6.95 -0.97
C ILE A 31 -3.49 8.13 -1.93
N LEU A 32 -2.44 8.93 -2.14
CA LEU A 32 -2.47 10.11 -3.01
C LEU A 32 -2.86 9.75 -4.44
N ARG A 33 -2.28 8.68 -5.00
CA ARG A 33 -2.56 8.21 -6.37
C ARG A 33 -4.03 7.83 -6.58
N ASN A 34 -4.67 7.27 -5.55
CA ASN A 34 -6.03 6.77 -5.64
C ASN A 34 -7.08 7.74 -5.08
N LEU A 35 -6.66 8.82 -4.41
CA LEU A 35 -7.53 9.70 -3.64
C LEU A 35 -8.73 10.23 -4.43
N SER A 36 -8.49 10.69 -5.67
CA SER A 36 -9.52 11.23 -6.56
C SER A 36 -10.67 10.25 -6.86
N ARG A 37 -10.41 8.94 -6.81
CA ARG A 37 -11.42 7.88 -7.05
C ARG A 37 -12.31 7.61 -5.84
N PHE A 38 -11.88 8.02 -4.64
CA PHE A 38 -12.53 7.67 -3.37
C PHE A 38 -13.00 8.89 -2.56
N GLN A 39 -12.86 10.11 -3.08
CA GLN A 39 -13.24 11.36 -2.38
C GLN A 39 -14.75 11.67 -2.37
N GLN A 40 -15.60 10.92 -3.07
CA GLN A 40 -17.01 11.30 -3.20
C GLN A 40 -17.86 11.00 -1.96
N ARG A 41 -17.47 10.01 -1.16
CA ARG A 41 -18.20 9.63 0.06
C ARG A 41 -17.26 9.23 1.19
N PRO A 42 -17.57 9.52 2.47
CA PRO A 42 -16.73 9.12 3.59
C PRO A 42 -16.40 7.62 3.63
N GLN A 43 -17.36 6.75 3.31
CA GLN A 43 -17.15 5.29 3.31
C GLN A 43 -16.16 4.83 2.23
N GLN A 44 -15.98 5.61 1.17
CA GLN A 44 -14.98 5.33 0.14
C GLN A 44 -13.57 5.67 0.64
N MET A 45 -13.43 6.69 1.51
CA MET A 45 -12.15 6.97 2.15
C MET A 45 -11.71 5.80 3.05
N ASP A 46 -12.61 5.31 3.90
CA ASP A 46 -12.31 4.15 4.77
C ASP A 46 -11.90 2.93 3.94
N GLN A 47 -12.58 2.70 2.80
CA GLN A 47 -12.22 1.65 1.86
C GLN A 47 -10.82 1.85 1.26
N LEU A 48 -10.47 3.07 0.86
CA LEU A 48 -9.14 3.39 0.34
C LEU A 48 -8.06 3.14 1.38
N LEU A 49 -8.28 3.58 2.62
CA LEU A 49 -7.34 3.37 3.73
C LEU A 49 -7.14 1.88 4.00
N ALA A 50 -8.21 1.09 4.03
CA ALA A 50 -8.13 -0.35 4.20
C ALA A 50 -7.35 -1.04 3.05
N LEU A 51 -7.62 -0.66 1.79
CA LEU A 51 -6.88 -1.18 0.63
C LEU A 51 -5.40 -0.80 0.66
N SER A 52 -5.08 0.43 1.10
CA SER A 52 -3.69 0.89 1.27
C SER A 52 -2.94 0.06 2.31
N MET A 53 -3.61 -0.34 3.41
CA MET A 53 -3.04 -1.20 4.43
C MET A 53 -2.86 -2.64 3.94
N VAL A 54 -3.82 -3.19 3.19
CA VAL A 54 -3.69 -4.52 2.58
C VAL A 54 -2.46 -4.58 1.69
N TRP A 55 -2.28 -3.57 0.84
CA TRP A 55 -1.11 -3.47 -0.02
C TRP A 55 0.20 -3.34 0.78
N ALA A 56 0.26 -2.42 1.74
CA ALA A 56 1.45 -2.23 2.57
C ALA A 56 1.80 -3.48 3.37
N ASN A 57 0.81 -4.16 3.97
CA ASN A 57 1.02 -5.41 4.70
C ASN A 57 1.53 -6.53 3.79
N HIS A 58 1.01 -6.61 2.56
CA HIS A 58 1.51 -7.56 1.58
C HIS A 58 2.97 -7.30 1.22
N VAL A 59 3.30 -6.04 0.88
CA VAL A 59 4.64 -5.64 0.41
C VAL A 59 5.68 -5.69 1.52
N PHE A 60 5.35 -5.25 2.73
CA PHE A 60 6.33 -5.06 3.81
C PHE A 60 6.29 -6.13 4.89
N MET A 61 5.21 -6.91 5.00
CA MET A 61 5.06 -7.96 6.02
C MET A 61 4.79 -9.35 5.42
N GLY A 62 4.64 -9.46 4.09
CA GLY A 62 4.41 -10.73 3.42
C GLY A 62 3.03 -11.32 3.70
N CYS A 63 2.07 -10.51 4.17
CA CYS A 63 0.71 -10.96 4.40
C CYS A 63 0.07 -11.43 3.09
N ARG A 64 -0.70 -12.52 3.17
CA ARG A 64 -1.39 -13.11 2.03
C ARG A 64 -2.89 -12.88 2.14
N TYR A 65 -3.49 -12.57 1.01
CA TYR A 65 -4.93 -12.35 0.86
C TYR A 65 -5.43 -13.13 -0.35
N SER A 66 -6.74 -13.06 -0.64
CA SER A 66 -7.28 -13.67 -1.87
C SER A 66 -6.61 -13.08 -3.12
N GLY A 67 -6.49 -13.91 -4.17
CA GLY A 67 -5.90 -13.48 -5.44
C GLY A 67 -6.57 -12.25 -6.03
N ASP A 68 -7.91 -12.20 -5.97
CA ASP A 68 -8.69 -11.07 -6.48
C ASP A 68 -8.40 -9.77 -5.72
N LEU A 69 -8.26 -9.83 -4.39
CA LEU A 69 -7.95 -8.66 -3.58
C LEU A 69 -6.53 -8.18 -3.85
N LEU A 70 -5.56 -9.11 -3.93
CA LEU A 70 -4.16 -8.78 -4.24
C LEU A 70 -4.03 -8.17 -5.64
N GLY A 71 -4.65 -8.78 -6.65
CA GLY A 71 -4.64 -8.27 -8.02
C GLY A 71 -5.13 -6.82 -8.08
N ARG A 72 -6.27 -6.55 -7.41
CA ARG A 72 -6.82 -5.20 -7.32
C ARG A 72 -5.86 -4.20 -6.66
N VAL A 73 -5.28 -4.54 -5.49
CA VAL A 73 -4.41 -3.58 -4.81
C VAL A 73 -3.07 -3.39 -5.52
N VAL A 74 -2.57 -4.41 -6.23
CA VAL A 74 -1.36 -4.30 -7.07
C VAL A 74 -1.62 -3.38 -8.26
N GLU A 75 -2.76 -3.52 -8.94
CA GLU A 75 -3.18 -2.62 -10.01
C GLU A 75 -3.31 -1.17 -9.51
N MET A 76 -3.91 -0.98 -8.33
CA MET A 76 -4.01 0.36 -7.70
C MET A 76 -2.64 0.97 -7.34
N ALA A 77 -1.61 0.14 -7.15
CA ALA A 77 -0.25 0.54 -6.83
C ALA A 77 0.67 0.66 -8.06
N GLU A 78 0.16 0.44 -9.27
CA GLU A 78 0.98 0.47 -10.48
C GLU A 78 1.72 1.81 -10.60
N GLY A 79 3.05 1.74 -10.77
CA GLY A 79 3.93 2.90 -10.84
C GLY A 79 4.43 3.45 -9.49
N ILE A 80 4.13 2.81 -8.36
CA ILE A 80 4.74 3.11 -7.07
C ILE A 80 6.01 2.27 -6.91
N GLU A 81 7.16 2.92 -6.78
CA GLU A 81 8.44 2.24 -6.60
C GLU A 81 8.77 2.04 -5.11
N VAL A 82 8.80 0.77 -4.67
CA VAL A 82 9.23 0.41 -3.31
C VAL A 82 10.68 -0.06 -3.35
N GLN A 83 11.58 0.79 -2.87
CA GLN A 83 12.99 0.46 -2.74
C GLN A 83 13.21 -0.58 -1.62
N ASP A 84 14.09 -1.55 -1.88
CA ASP A 84 14.47 -2.61 -0.95
C ASP A 84 13.29 -3.39 -0.35
N ALA A 85 12.29 -3.70 -1.18
CA ALA A 85 11.14 -4.49 -0.73
C ALA A 85 11.61 -5.85 -0.18
N PRO A 86 11.14 -6.25 1.02
CA PRO A 86 11.53 -7.52 1.62
C PRO A 86 11.08 -8.70 0.76
N GLN A 87 11.96 -9.69 0.61
CA GLN A 87 11.66 -10.92 -0.13
C GLN A 87 11.08 -11.96 0.83
N PHE A 88 9.79 -12.24 0.71
CA PHE A 88 9.14 -13.31 1.45
C PHE A 88 9.15 -14.58 0.61
N ALA A 89 9.67 -15.66 1.18
CA ALA A 89 9.61 -16.98 0.58
C ALA A 89 9.08 -17.98 1.61
N THR A 90 8.20 -18.87 1.18
CA THR A 90 7.81 -20.01 2.02
C THR A 90 8.96 -21.01 2.11
N ARG A 91 8.93 -21.86 3.15
CA ARG A 91 9.90 -22.96 3.28
C ARG A 91 9.94 -23.82 2.02
N ASP A 92 8.79 -24.15 1.46
CA ASP A 92 8.69 -24.99 0.26
C ASP A 92 9.30 -24.31 -0.98
N GLU A 93 9.12 -22.99 -1.12
CA GLU A 93 9.75 -22.19 -2.18
C GLU A 93 11.27 -22.15 -2.02
N ILE A 94 11.77 -21.99 -0.79
CA ILE A 94 13.22 -22.02 -0.50
C ILE A 94 13.80 -23.39 -0.85
N MET A 95 13.12 -24.48 -0.45
CA MET A 95 13.54 -25.85 -0.75
C MET A 95 13.54 -26.16 -2.25
N LYS A 96 12.61 -25.60 -3.02
CA LYS A 96 12.60 -25.74 -4.50
C LYS A 96 13.75 -24.99 -5.17
N ARG A 97 14.18 -23.83 -4.66
CA ARG A 97 15.29 -23.04 -5.23
C ARG A 97 16.67 -23.66 -4.98
N GLN A 98 16.79 -24.61 -4.06
CA GLN A 98 18.04 -25.30 -3.71
C GLN A 98 18.24 -26.63 -4.46
N ARG A 99 17.35 -26.96 -5.41
CA ARG A 99 17.45 -28.17 -6.24
C ARG A 99 17.89 -27.85 -7.65
#